data_AF-A0A4Y2LA17-F1
#
_entry.id   AF-A0A4Y2LA17-F1
#
_cell.length_a   1.000
_cell.length_b   1.000
_cell.length_c   1.000
_cell.angle_alpha   90.00
_cell.angle_beta   90.00
_cell.angle_gamma   90.00
#
_symmetry.space_group_name_H-M   'P 1'
#
loop_
_entity.id
_entity.type
_entity.pdbx_description
1 polymer ?
#
loop_
_entity_poly.entity_id
_entity_poly.type
_entity_poly.pdbx_seq_one_letter_code
_entity_poly.pdbx_strand_id
1 'polypeptide(L)'
;MEFDVSEWCCEDAIEHTVTEWLSRDTEANQLYIDEQIISLVKNKPQDDSDLEETDEPGNVLVSHSEDANALEIALRYIEQSENATSTNTMFMRR
;
A
#
# COMPACT_ATOMS: atom_id res chain seq x y z
N MET A 1 -21.71 -8.96 -4.06
CA MET A 1 -21.41 -7.52 -4.06
C MET A 1 -19.95 -7.45 -4.47
N GLU A 2 -19.72 -7.42 -5.77
CA GLU A 2 -18.37 -7.35 -6.34
C GLU A 2 -17.92 -5.90 -6.19
N PHE A 3 -16.83 -5.68 -5.46
CA PHE A 3 -16.19 -4.37 -5.41
C PHE A 3 -15.38 -4.25 -6.71
N ASP A 4 -15.83 -3.36 -7.59
CA ASP A 4 -15.18 -3.11 -8.87
C ASP A 4 -13.85 -2.40 -8.62
N VAL A 5 -12.76 -3.11 -8.86
CA VAL A 5 -11.39 -2.61 -8.67
C VAL A 5 -11.02 -1.57 -9.74
N SER A 6 -11.90 -1.30 -10.72
CA SER A 6 -11.68 -0.25 -11.73
C SER A 6 -11.79 1.17 -11.16
N GLU A 7 -12.33 1.35 -9.94
CA GLU A 7 -12.49 2.68 -9.34
C GLU A 7 -11.16 3.29 -8.81
N TRP A 8 -10.05 2.56 -8.92
CA TRP A 8 -8.73 3.03 -8.48
C TRP A 8 -7.68 3.18 -9.59
N CYS A 9 -8.09 3.13 -10.86
CA CYS A 9 -7.15 3.34 -11.96
C CYS A 9 -6.95 4.83 -12.22
N CYS A 10 -5.75 5.37 -11.94
CA CYS A 10 -5.42 6.77 -12.22
C CYS A 10 -5.45 7.12 -13.72
N GLU A 11 -5.48 6.13 -14.60
CA GLU A 11 -5.43 6.31 -16.05
C GLU A 11 -6.76 6.85 -16.63
N ASP A 12 -7.90 6.57 -15.97
CA ASP A 12 -9.23 7.07 -16.36
C ASP A 12 -9.69 8.29 -15.54
N ALA A 13 -8.82 8.82 -14.68
CA ALA A 13 -9.14 9.97 -13.85
C ALA A 13 -9.24 11.24 -14.70
N ILE A 14 -10.47 11.70 -14.94
CA ILE A 14 -10.74 12.98 -15.60
C ILE A 14 -10.51 14.10 -14.57
N GLU A 15 -10.12 15.30 -15.04
CA GLU A 15 -9.91 16.49 -14.19
C GLU A 15 -11.05 16.71 -13.18
N HIS A 16 -12.29 16.48 -13.60
CA HIS A 16 -13.48 16.53 -12.75
C HIS A 16 -13.41 15.54 -11.56
N THR A 17 -12.97 14.30 -11.79
CA THR A 17 -12.77 13.28 -10.76
C THR A 17 -11.72 13.74 -9.76
N VAL A 18 -10.58 14.26 -10.23
CA VAL A 18 -9.53 14.77 -9.33
C VAL A 18 -10.05 15.95 -8.49
N THR A 19 -10.82 16.86 -9.08
CA THR A 19 -11.39 17.98 -8.33
C THR A 19 -12.47 17.55 -7.33
N GLU A 20 -13.28 16.54 -7.66
CA GLU A 20 -14.27 15.98 -6.74
C GLU A 20 -13.59 15.34 -5.54
N TRP A 21 -12.52 14.57 -5.77
CA TRP A 21 -11.74 13.94 -4.71
C TRP A 21 -11.06 14.97 -3.81
N LEU A 22 -10.43 16.00 -4.39
CA LEU A 22 -9.80 17.08 -3.62
C LEU A 22 -10.82 17.91 -2.81
N SER A 23 -12.02 18.11 -3.35
CA SER A 23 -13.12 18.79 -2.64
C SER A 23 -13.59 17.95 -1.45
N ARG A 24 -13.76 16.64 -1.66
CA ARG A 24 -14.19 15.70 -0.59
C ARG A 24 -13.13 15.52 0.49
N ASP A 25 -11.85 15.50 0.15
CA ASP A 25 -10.76 15.46 1.12
C ASP A 25 -10.76 16.70 2.00
N THR A 26 -11.08 17.87 1.44
CA THR A 26 -11.17 19.12 2.20
C THR A 26 -12.39 19.12 3.14
N GLU A 27 -13.53 18.60 2.68
CA GLU A 27 -14.76 18.48 3.48
C GLU A 27 -14.66 17.38 4.57
N ALA A 28 -14.00 16.25 4.27
CA ALA A 28 -13.86 15.10 5.17
C ALA A 28 -12.73 15.27 6.18
N ASN A 29 -11.63 15.94 5.83
CA ASN A 29 -10.53 16.25 6.77
C ASN A 29 -10.93 17.29 7.82
N GLN A 30 -12.09 17.94 7.69
CA GLN A 30 -12.59 18.88 8.69
C GLN A 30 -13.25 18.19 9.90
N LEU A 31 -13.54 16.88 9.83
CA LEU A 31 -14.57 16.27 10.68
C LEU A 31 -14.07 15.41 11.84
N TYR A 32 -12.77 15.10 11.92
CA TYR A 32 -12.26 14.28 13.02
C TYR A 32 -11.04 14.93 13.68
N ILE A 33 -11.25 15.41 14.91
CA ILE A 33 -10.15 15.69 15.83
C ILE A 33 -9.58 14.36 16.32
N ASP A 34 -8.28 14.33 16.62
CA ASP A 34 -7.55 13.14 17.06
C ASP A 34 -8.28 12.39 18.19
N GLU A 35 -8.90 13.11 19.12
CA GLU A 35 -9.68 12.53 20.23
C GLU A 35 -10.89 11.72 19.76
N GLN A 36 -11.58 12.17 18.70
CA GLN A 36 -12.71 11.44 18.12
C GLN A 36 -12.24 10.18 17.38
N ILE A 37 -11.10 10.25 16.69
CA ILE A 37 -10.49 9.10 16.01
C ILE A 37 -10.10 8.03 17.04
N ILE A 38 -9.41 8.43 18.11
CA ILE A 38 -8.99 7.53 19.19
C ILE A 38 -10.21 6.89 19.85
N SER A 39 -11.28 7.64 20.07
CA SER A 39 -12.54 7.13 20.62
C SER A 39 -13.20 6.11 19.70
N LEU A 40 -13.25 6.37 18.39
CA LEU A 40 -13.82 5.44 17.40
C LEU A 40 -13.05 4.12 17.34
N VAL A 41 -11.71 4.19 17.38
CA VAL A 41 -10.85 2.99 17.37
C VAL A 41 -11.01 2.19 18.65
N LYS A 42 -11.09 2.87 19.81
CA LYS A 42 -11.19 2.21 21.12
C LYS A 42 -12.57 1.66 21.48
N ASN A 43 -13.65 2.29 21.00
CA ASN A 43 -15.02 1.88 21.32
C ASN A 43 -15.56 0.77 20.41
N LYS A 44 -14.81 0.38 19.38
CA LYS A 44 -15.16 -0.81 18.60
C LYS A 44 -15.04 -2.02 19.52
N PRO A 45 -16.08 -2.86 19.67
CA PRO A 45 -15.99 -4.05 20.51
C PRO A 45 -14.78 -4.84 20.05
N GLN A 46 -13.83 -5.02 20.96
CA GLN A 46 -12.68 -5.86 20.76
C GLN A 46 -13.26 -7.27 20.58
N ASP A 47 -13.13 -7.82 19.38
CA ASP A 47 -13.45 -9.22 19.14
C ASP A 47 -12.33 -10.02 19.83
N ASP A 48 -12.47 -10.20 21.14
CA ASP A 48 -11.53 -10.90 22.03
C ASP A 48 -11.48 -12.41 21.75
N SER A 49 -11.75 -12.82 20.51
CA SER A 49 -11.31 -14.11 20.00
C SER A 49 -9.80 -14.06 19.81
N ASP A 50 -9.07 -14.08 20.94
CA ASP A 50 -7.65 -14.42 21.04
C ASP A 50 -7.46 -15.84 20.48
N LEU A 51 -7.38 -15.93 19.15
CA LEU A 51 -6.43 -16.84 18.56
C LEU A 51 -5.07 -16.24 18.91
N GLU A 52 -4.30 -16.91 19.76
CA GLU A 52 -2.87 -16.66 19.88
C GLU A 52 -2.27 -16.79 18.47
N GLU A 53 -2.21 -15.68 17.74
CA GLU A 53 -1.39 -15.53 16.57
C GLU A 53 0.04 -15.50 17.11
N THR A 54 0.56 -16.69 17.36
CA THR A 54 1.99 -16.92 17.54
C THR A 54 2.63 -16.76 16.17
N ASP A 55 2.60 -15.54 15.66
CA ASP A 55 3.55 -15.05 14.67
C ASP A 55 4.87 -14.85 15.43
N GLU A 56 5.53 -15.96 15.77
CA GLU A 56 6.97 -15.92 15.94
C GLU A 56 7.52 -15.52 14.55
N PRO A 57 8.07 -14.30 14.38
CA PRO A 57 8.64 -13.95 13.09
C PRO A 57 9.79 -14.92 12.91
N GLY A 58 9.67 -15.83 11.93
CA GLY A 58 10.77 -16.70 11.54
C GLY A 58 12.00 -15.81 11.38
N ASN A 59 12.96 -15.93 12.29
CA ASN A 59 14.05 -14.96 12.49
C ASN A 59 15.13 -15.09 11.42
N VAL A 60 14.74 -15.29 10.16
CA VAL A 60 15.64 -15.21 9.03
C VAL A 60 16.04 -13.74 8.91
N LEU A 61 17.03 -13.36 9.71
CA LEU A 61 17.71 -12.08 9.65
C LEU A 61 18.52 -12.09 8.35
N VAL A 62 17.84 -11.82 7.25
CA VAL A 62 18.51 -11.61 5.97
C VAL A 62 19.46 -10.44 6.16
N SER A 63 20.73 -10.65 5.80
CA SER A 63 21.73 -9.60 5.93
C SER A 63 21.46 -8.51 4.89
N HIS A 64 21.78 -7.25 5.19
CA HIS A 64 21.61 -6.15 4.21
C HIS A 64 22.28 -6.42 2.85
N SER A 65 23.40 -7.15 2.83
CA SER A 65 24.07 -7.56 1.59
C SER A 65 23.27 -8.59 0.79
N GLU A 66 22.51 -9.44 1.49
CA GLU A 66 21.70 -10.50 0.91
C GLU A 66 20.40 -9.93 0.35
N ASP A 67 19.77 -8.97 1.04
CA ASP A 67 18.65 -8.17 0.51
C ASP A 67 19.05 -7.40 -0.75
N ALA A 68 20.21 -6.73 -0.71
CA ALA A 68 20.72 -5.96 -1.84
C ALA A 68 21.03 -6.85 -3.05
N ASN A 69 21.59 -8.04 -2.81
CA ASN A 69 21.88 -9.02 -3.86
C ASN A 69 20.58 -9.59 -4.47
N ALA A 70 19.60 -9.94 -3.63
CA ALA A 70 18.29 -10.40 -4.10
C ALA A 70 17.60 -9.34 -4.99
N LEU A 71 17.66 -8.07 -4.60
CA LEU A 71 17.15 -6.95 -5.40
C LEU A 71 17.90 -6.80 -6.72
N GLU A 72 19.24 -6.90 -6.72
CA GLU A 72 20.05 -6.82 -7.94
C GLU A 72 19.70 -7.94 -8.93
N ILE A 73 19.52 -9.16 -8.44
CA ILE A 73 19.14 -10.32 -9.25
C ILE A 73 17.74 -10.13 -9.86
N ALA A 74 16.77 -9.65 -9.07
CA ALA A 74 15.42 -9.38 -9.55
C ALA A 74 15.41 -8.30 -10.65
N LEU A 75 16.19 -7.22 -10.47
CA LEU A 75 16.35 -6.16 -11.46
C LEU A 75 16.93 -6.67 -12.77
N ARG A 76 17.97 -7.51 -12.69
CA ARG A 76 18.62 -8.11 -13.87
C ARG A 76 17.66 -9.03 -14.64
N TYR A 77 16.83 -9.78 -13.92
CA TYR A 77 15.82 -10.64 -14.52
C TYR A 77 14.77 -9.82 -15.30
N ILE A 78 14.29 -8.72 -14.70
CA ILE A 78 13.35 -7.81 -15.35
C ILE A 78 13.97 -7.20 -16.61
N GLU A 79 15.23 -6.74 -16.54
CA GLU A 79 15.96 -6.13 -17.65
C GLU A 79 16.22 -7.11 -18.82
N GLN A 80 16.34 -8.41 -18.53
CA GLN A 80 16.49 -9.46 -19.54
C GLN A 80 15.17 -9.96 -20.13
N SER A 81 14.02 -9.59 -19.54
CA SER A 81 12.73 -10.04 -20.03
C SER A 81 12.36 -9.38 -21.37
N GLU A 82 11.70 -10.11 -22.27
CA GLU A 82 11.29 -9.58 -23.58
C GLU A 82 10.31 -8.40 -23.48
N ASN A 83 9.59 -8.30 -22.36
CA ASN A 83 8.65 -7.23 -22.04
C ASN A 83 9.27 -6.13 -21.17
N ALA A 84 10.60 -6.07 -21.08
CA ALA A 84 11.32 -5.10 -20.25
C ALA A 84 11.13 -3.67 -20.79
N THR A 85 10.24 -2.90 -20.16
CA THR A 85 10.17 -1.45 -20.38
C THR A 85 11.15 -0.76 -19.43
N SER A 86 11.89 0.27 -19.90
CA SER A 86 12.85 1.00 -19.06
C SER A 86 12.23 1.61 -17.81
N THR A 87 10.92 1.87 -17.84
CA THR A 87 10.09 2.28 -16.72
C THR A 87 10.11 1.27 -15.56
N ASN A 88 10.08 -0.04 -15.86
CA ASN A 88 10.07 -1.11 -14.85
C ASN A 88 11.38 -1.13 -14.03
N THR A 89 12.50 -0.80 -14.68
CA THR A 89 13.82 -0.70 -14.04
C THR A 89 14.00 0.62 -13.30
N MET A 90 13.42 1.72 -13.78
CA MET A 90 13.53 3.05 -13.18
C MET A 90 12.82 3.14 -11.81
N PHE A 91 11.60 2.59 -11.69
CA PHE A 91 10.87 2.58 -10.41
C PHE A 91 11.52 1.72 -9.32
N MET A 92 12.25 0.68 -9.72
CA MET A 92 12.90 -0.26 -8.80
C MET A 92 14.32 0.15 -8.39
N ARG A 93 14.96 1.12 -9.07
CA ARG A 93 16.34 1.57 -8.76
C ARG A 93 16.45 2.73 -7.75
N ARG A 94 15.33 3.39 -7.43
CA ARG A 94 15.22 4.57 -6.54
C ARG A 94 15.95 5.82 -7.02
#